data_AF-A6DL27-F1
#
_entry.id   AF-A6DL27-F1
#
_cell.length_a   1.000
_cell.length_b   1.000
_cell.length_c   1.000
_cell.angle_alpha   90.00
_cell.angle_beta   90.00
_cell.angle_gamma   90.00
#
_symmetry.space_group_name_H-M   'P 1'
#
loop_
_entity.id
_entity.type
_entity.pdbx_description
1 polymer ?
#
loop_
_entity_poly.entity_id
_entity_poly.type
_entity_poly.pdbx_seq_one_letter_code
_entity_poly.pdbx_strand_id
1 'polypeptide(L)'
;MFPSSLSEDMLDLLRLLQKNEVEFLVCGGHAVCFYGFPRMTMDFDLLIKPNAVNAERLMQSLLEFGFGAVKELKKELFCQRGTVFTLGAQPNQIDLLTSVSSQNEEEVFSHQVLG
;
A
#
# COMPACT_ATOMS: atom_id res chain seq x y z
N MET A 1 -16.86 -9.89 18.76
CA MET A 1 -17.26 -8.89 17.74
C MET A 1 -16.04 -8.68 16.87
N PHE A 2 -16.02 -9.25 15.66
CA PHE A 2 -14.92 -9.06 14.73
C PHE A 2 -15.03 -7.64 14.16
N PRO A 3 -13.94 -6.85 14.08
CA PRO A 3 -13.98 -5.60 13.35
C PRO A 3 -14.12 -5.92 11.85
N SER A 4 -15.35 -5.97 11.38
CA SER A 4 -15.73 -5.52 10.03
C SER A 4 -15.34 -4.05 9.92
N SER A 5 -14.70 -3.52 8.90
CA SER A 5 -14.29 -3.95 7.57
C SER A 5 -13.39 -2.82 7.05
N LEU A 6 -12.53 -3.06 6.05
CA LEU A 6 -11.82 -1.98 5.34
C LEU A 6 -12.79 -0.84 5.00
N SER A 7 -12.36 0.42 5.14
CA SER A 7 -13.19 1.57 4.76
C SER A 7 -13.45 1.56 3.25
N GLU A 8 -14.51 2.24 2.80
CA GLU A 8 -14.78 2.38 1.37
C GLU A 8 -13.59 3.02 0.63
N ASP A 9 -12.96 4.04 1.23
CA ASP A 9 -11.75 4.69 0.72
C ASP A 9 -10.59 3.69 0.50
N MET A 10 -10.36 2.77 1.46
CA MET A 10 -9.33 1.74 1.34
C MET A 10 -9.65 0.78 0.20
N LEU A 11 -10.91 0.33 0.09
CA LEU A 11 -11.34 -0.56 -0.98
C LEU A 11 -11.24 0.12 -2.36
N ASP A 12 -11.60 1.39 -2.46
CA ASP A 12 -11.51 2.16 -3.69
C ASP A 12 -10.06 2.39 -4.12
N LEU A 13 -9.17 2.70 -3.18
CA LEU A 13 -7.74 2.77 -3.48
C LEU A 13 -7.22 1.42 -3.98
N LEU A 14 -7.53 0.31 -3.31
CA LEU A 14 -7.12 -1.03 -3.75
C LEU A 14 -7.62 -1.36 -5.16
N ARG A 15 -8.87 -1.01 -5.48
CA ARG A 15 -9.44 -1.20 -6.83
C ARG A 15 -8.70 -0.38 -7.88
N LEU A 16 -8.33 0.87 -7.56
CA LEU A 16 -7.57 1.72 -8.47
C LEU A 16 -6.14 1.22 -8.68
N LEU A 17 -5.49 0.76 -7.61
CA LEU A 17 -4.16 0.14 -7.70
C LEU A 17 -4.19 -1.10 -8.58
N GLN A 18 -5.18 -1.98 -8.40
CA GLN A 18 -5.38 -3.15 -9.26
C GLN A 18 -5.69 -2.77 -10.71
N LYS A 19 -6.60 -1.81 -10.93
CA LYS A 19 -6.99 -1.31 -12.26
C LYS A 19 -5.79 -0.77 -13.04
N ASN A 20 -4.86 -0.09 -12.37
CA ASN A 20 -3.67 0.50 -12.98
C ASN A 20 -2.44 -0.42 -12.92
N GLU A 21 -2.62 -1.69 -12.57
CA GLU A 21 -1.56 -2.70 -12.51
C GLU A 21 -0.39 -2.31 -11.59
N VAL A 22 -0.68 -1.64 -10.48
CA VAL A 22 0.32 -1.34 -9.46
C VAL A 22 0.75 -2.65 -8.79
N GLU A 23 2.05 -2.89 -8.73
CA GLU A 23 2.66 -3.96 -7.96
C GLU A 23 2.73 -3.53 -6.49
N PHE A 24 1.81 -4.04 -5.67
CA PHE A 24 1.76 -3.77 -4.23
C PHE A 24 1.41 -5.01 -3.42
N LEU A 25 1.74 -4.98 -2.14
CA LEU A 25 1.33 -5.96 -1.14
C LEU A 25 0.63 -5.25 0.02
N VAL A 26 -0.49 -5.79 0.48
CA VAL A 26 -1.08 -5.34 1.74
C VAL A 26 -0.24 -5.88 2.90
N CYS A 27 0.18 -4.99 3.78
CA CYS A 27 1.04 -5.23 4.94
C CYS A 27 0.32 -4.80 6.23
N GLY A 28 0.87 -5.19 7.38
CA GLY A 28 0.29 -4.89 8.69
C GLY A 28 -0.61 -6.01 9.25
N GLY A 29 -1.25 -5.76 10.39
CA GLY A 29 -2.06 -6.73 11.12
C GLY A 29 -3.19 -7.37 10.30
N HIS A 30 -3.68 -6.66 9.29
CA HIS A 30 -4.69 -7.15 8.35
C HIS A 30 -4.16 -8.27 7.44
N ALA A 31 -2.88 -8.23 7.03
CA ALA A 31 -2.27 -9.30 6.24
C ALA A 31 -2.10 -10.60 7.04
N VAL A 32 -1.90 -10.48 8.36
CA VAL A 32 -1.76 -11.63 9.27
C VAL A 32 -3.12 -12.25 9.63
N CYS A 33 -4.20 -11.46 9.62
CA CYS A 33 -5.57 -11.96 9.81
C CYS A 33 -6.03 -12.94 8.73
N PHE A 34 -5.45 -12.89 7.51
CA PHE A 34 -5.76 -13.84 6.44
C PHE A 34 -5.21 -15.26 6.71
N TYR A 35 -4.16 -15.40 7.54
CA TYR A 35 -3.51 -16.67 7.88
C TYR A 35 -3.65 -17.09 9.35
N GLY A 36 -4.62 -16.52 10.08
CA GLY A 36 -5.05 -17.05 11.39
C GLY A 36 -4.22 -16.65 12.61
N PHE A 37 -3.31 -15.67 12.49
CA PHE A 37 -2.61 -15.10 13.65
C PHE A 37 -3.12 -13.68 13.94
N PRO A 38 -3.98 -13.47 14.95
CA PRO A 38 -4.56 -12.16 15.21
C PRO A 38 -3.50 -11.19 15.74
N ARG A 39 -3.07 -10.26 14.90
CA ARG A 39 -2.47 -8.98 15.32
C ARG A 39 -3.40 -7.87 14.83
N MET A 40 -4.17 -7.28 15.73
CA MET A 40 -4.84 -6.00 15.46
C MET A 40 -3.76 -4.90 15.50
N THR A 41 -3.19 -4.55 14.35
CA THR A 41 -2.64 -3.20 14.18
C THR A 41 -3.65 -2.42 13.34
N MET A 42 -3.92 -1.19 13.75
CA MET A 42 -4.86 -0.28 13.09
C MET A 42 -4.30 0.29 11.77
N ASP A 43 -3.10 -0.14 11.41
CA ASP A 43 -2.31 0.47 10.34
C ASP A 43 -2.54 -0.36 9.07
N PHE A 44 -3.14 0.27 8.06
CA PHE A 44 -3.35 -0.31 6.73
C PHE A 44 -2.17 0.10 5.86
N ASP A 45 -1.17 -0.77 5.81
CA ASP A 45 0.08 -0.51 5.12
C ASP A 45 0.06 -1.15 3.72
N LEU A 46 0.56 -0.44 2.72
CA LEU A 46 0.74 -0.95 1.36
C LEU A 46 2.23 -0.90 1.01
N LEU A 47 2.85 -2.06 0.86
CA LEU A 47 4.21 -2.15 0.33
C LEU A 47 4.16 -2.07 -1.19
N ILE A 48 4.65 -0.95 -1.73
CA ILE A 48 4.77 -0.68 -3.17
C ILE A 48 6.14 -1.14 -3.65
N LYS A 49 6.19 -1.87 -4.76
CA LYS A 49 7.47 -2.26 -5.38
C LYS A 49 8.23 -1.01 -5.87
N PRO A 50 9.47 -0.77 -5.41
CA PRO A 50 10.23 0.44 -5.75
C PRO A 50 10.85 0.35 -7.14
N ASN A 51 10.12 0.77 -8.16
CA ASN A 51 10.66 0.91 -9.52
C ASN A 51 9.94 2.02 -10.28
N ALA A 52 10.58 2.55 -11.33
CA ALA A 52 10.06 3.70 -12.08
C ALA A 52 8.70 3.45 -12.73
N VAL A 53 8.49 2.25 -13.31
CA VAL A 53 7.23 1.89 -13.98
C VAL A 53 6.10 1.81 -12.96
N ASN A 54 6.34 1.16 -11.84
CA ASN A 54 5.36 1.01 -10.78
C ASN A 54 5.05 2.34 -10.07
N ALA A 55 6.06 3.20 -9.90
CA ALA A 55 5.87 4.56 -9.38
C ALA A 55 4.96 5.39 -10.28
N GLU A 56 5.09 5.28 -11.62
CA GLU A 56 4.18 5.97 -12.55
C GLU A 56 2.74 5.49 -12.42
N ARG A 57 2.54 4.17 -12.33
CA ARG A 57 1.22 3.55 -12.12
C ARG A 57 0.60 3.94 -10.78
N LEU A 58 1.41 4.01 -9.71
CA LEU A 58 0.97 4.48 -8.40
C LEU A 58 0.49 5.93 -8.49
N MET A 59 1.28 6.82 -9.13
CA MET A 59 0.91 8.22 -9.29
C MET A 59 -0.39 8.41 -10.06
N GLN A 60 -0.62 7.61 -11.12
CA GLN A 60 -1.89 7.60 -11.82
C GLN A 60 -3.05 7.19 -10.91
N SER A 61 -2.86 6.13 -10.12
CA SER A 61 -3.87 5.65 -9.18
C SER A 61 -4.23 6.68 -8.11
N LEU A 62 -3.23 7.36 -7.54
CA LEU A 62 -3.47 8.41 -6.55
C LEU A 62 -4.17 9.63 -7.15
N LEU A 63 -3.86 9.96 -8.41
CA LEU A 63 -4.55 11.03 -9.14
C LEU A 63 -6.02 10.68 -9.39
N GLU A 64 -6.32 9.46 -9.83
CA GLU A 64 -7.68 8.95 -10.04
C GLU A 64 -8.47 8.83 -8.73
N PHE A 65 -7.79 8.49 -7.63
CA PHE A 65 -8.38 8.45 -6.29
C PHE A 65 -8.80 9.86 -5.80
N GLY A 66 -8.27 10.92 -6.43
CA GLY A 66 -8.59 12.29 -6.06
C GLY A 66 -7.79 12.82 -4.88
N PHE A 67 -6.62 12.24 -4.59
CA PHE A 67 -5.76 12.73 -3.53
C PHE A 67 -5.19 14.11 -3.91
N GLY A 68 -5.65 15.17 -3.24
CA GLY A 68 -5.38 16.56 -3.63
C GLY A 68 -3.91 16.94 -3.64
N ALA A 69 -3.08 16.29 -2.81
CA ALA A 69 -1.65 16.56 -2.71
C ALA A 69 -0.78 15.78 -3.74
N VAL A 70 -1.37 14.97 -4.62
CA VAL A 70 -0.62 14.23 -5.67
C VAL A 70 0.20 15.16 -6.56
N LYS A 71 -0.27 16.38 -6.79
CA LYS A 71 0.43 17.36 -7.63
C LYS A 71 1.77 17.80 -7.06
N GLU A 72 1.96 17.68 -5.75
CA GLU A 72 3.20 18.03 -5.04
C GLU A 72 4.08 16.80 -4.79
N LEU A 73 3.53 15.60 -5.01
CA LEU A 73 4.19 14.33 -4.78
C LEU A 73 5.10 13.98 -5.96
N LYS A 74 6.38 13.75 -5.68
CA LYS A 74 7.37 13.36 -6.67
C LYS A 74 7.39 11.84 -6.83
N LYS A 75 7.17 11.34 -8.05
CA LYS A 75 7.19 9.90 -8.32
C LYS A 75 8.51 9.24 -7.93
N GLU A 76 9.61 10.00 -7.97
CA GLU A 76 10.96 9.56 -7.62
C GLU A 76 11.04 9.02 -6.18
N LEU A 77 10.16 9.48 -5.29
CA LEU A 77 10.04 8.94 -3.93
C LEU A 77 9.68 7.45 -3.93
N PHE A 78 8.91 6.99 -4.92
CA PHE A 78 8.49 5.59 -5.02
C PHE A 78 9.38 4.76 -5.95
N CYS A 79 10.40 5.37 -6.55
CA CYS A 79 11.37 4.66 -7.38
C CYS A 79 12.46 3.96 -6.56
N GLN A 80 12.60 4.32 -5.28
CA GLN A 80 13.65 3.83 -4.40
C GLN A 80 13.08 3.33 -3.08
N ARG A 81 13.83 2.45 -2.43
CA ARG A 81 13.52 1.92 -1.10
C ARG A 81 13.58 3.00 -0.03
N GLY A 82 12.84 2.78 1.05
CA GLY A 82 12.94 3.57 2.28
C GLY A 82 11.96 4.74 2.36
N THR A 83 11.00 4.82 1.44
CA THR A 83 9.93 5.81 1.47
C THR A 83 8.78 5.30 2.32
N VAL A 84 8.28 6.20 3.17
CA VAL A 84 7.02 6.06 3.91
C VAL A 84 6.20 7.29 3.59
N PHE A 85 5.00 7.11 3.05
CA PHE A 85 4.10 8.19 2.70
C PHE A 85 2.69 7.90 3.21
N THR A 86 2.18 8.76 4.09
CA THR A 86 0.89 8.60 4.74
C THR A 86 -0.21 9.35 3.98
N LEU A 87 -1.27 8.62 3.65
CA LEU A 87 -2.52 9.16 3.11
C LEU A 87 -3.57 9.26 4.22
N GLY A 88 -4.23 10.41 4.29
CA GLY A 88 -5.31 10.64 5.25
C GLY A 88 -4.83 10.70 6.71
N ALA A 89 -5.71 10.32 7.61
CA ALA A 89 -5.47 10.26 9.06
C ALA A 89 -6.36 9.18 9.69
N GLN A 90 -6.04 8.78 10.92
CA GLN A 90 -6.86 7.80 11.65
C GLN A 90 -8.34 8.22 11.72
N PRO A 91 -9.30 7.28 11.59
CA PRO A 91 -9.13 5.83 11.48
C PRO A 91 -8.89 5.31 10.05
N ASN A 92 -8.92 6.16 9.03
CA ASN A 92 -8.78 5.77 7.61
C ASN A 92 -7.37 6.04 7.06
N GLN A 93 -6.35 5.96 7.91
CA GLN A 93 -4.97 6.19 7.51
C GLN A 93 -4.48 5.02 6.63
N ILE A 94 -3.76 5.36 5.55
CA ILE A 94 -3.10 4.38 4.67
C ILE A 94 -1.64 4.77 4.53
N ASP A 95 -0.72 3.88 4.88
CA ASP A 95 0.71 4.13 4.73
C ASP A 95 1.25 3.42 3.48
N LEU A 96 1.82 4.17 2.55
CA LEU A 96 2.53 3.65 1.39
C LEU A 96 4.01 3.49 1.73
N LEU A 97 4.50 2.26 1.67
CA LEU A 97 5.87 1.90 2.02
C LEU A 97 6.59 1.42 0.76
N THR A 98 7.89 1.72 0.60
CA THR A 98 8.73 1.08 -0.43
C THR A 98 9.77 0.12 0.15
N SER A 99 9.70 -0.13 1.45
CA SER A 99 10.55 -1.08 2.17
C SER A 99 9.94 -1.36 3.55
N VAL A 100 9.86 -2.64 3.94
CA VAL A 100 9.37 -3.09 5.27
C VAL A 100 10.48 -3.70 6.14
N SER A 101 11.66 -3.95 5.58
CA SER A 101 12.82 -4.51 6.29
C SER A 101 14.11 -4.23 5.51
N SER A 102 15.25 -4.78 5.94
CA SER A 102 16.50 -4.76 5.18
C SER A 102 16.55 -5.75 4.00
N GLN A 103 15.54 -6.61 3.83
CA GLN A 103 15.49 -7.63 2.76
C GLN A 103 15.01 -7.02 1.44
N ASN A 104 15.49 -7.56 0.31
CA ASN A 104 15.15 -7.10 -1.04
C ASN A 104 13.63 -7.24 -1.30
N GLU A 105 12.94 -6.23 -1.86
CA GLU A 105 11.52 -6.36 -2.23
C GLU A 105 11.31 -7.46 -3.27
N GLU A 106 12.28 -7.74 -4.15
CA GLU A 106 12.19 -8.88 -5.07
C GLU A 106 12.01 -10.21 -4.32
N GLU A 107 12.67 -10.35 -3.17
CA GLU A 107 12.54 -11.52 -2.30
C GLU A 107 11.18 -11.51 -1.58
N VAL A 108 10.72 -10.36 -1.09
CA VAL A 108 9.41 -10.24 -0.42
C VAL A 108 8.25 -10.53 -1.38
N PHE A 109 8.28 -9.97 -2.59
CA PHE A 109 7.25 -10.19 -3.62
C PHE A 109 7.26 -11.63 -4.17
N SER A 110 8.40 -12.33 -4.12
CA SER A 110 8.45 -13.75 -4.53
C SER A 110 7.90 -14.71 -3.48
N HIS A 111 7.85 -14.31 -2.22
CA HIS A 111 7.24 -15.08 -1.12
C HIS A 111 5.83 -14.59 -0.75
N GLN A 112 5.20 -13.78 -1.61
CA GLN A 112 3.83 -13.36 -1.40
C GLN A 112 2.92 -14.58 -1.30
N VAL A 113 2.12 -14.66 -0.24
CA VAL A 113 1.09 -15.68 -0.16
C VAL A 113 -0.17 -15.10 -0.80
N LEU A 114 -0.64 -15.75 -1.86
CA LEU A 114 -1.91 -15.37 -2.50
C LEU A 114 -3.04 -15.75 -1.54
N GLY A 115 -3.81 -14.74 -1.14
CA GLY A 115 -5.06 -14.89 -0.40
C GLY A 115 -6.26 -15.05 -1.32
#